data_AF-I4C2H3-F1
#
_entry.id   AF-I4C2H3-F1
#
_cell.length_a   1.000
_cell.length_b   1.000
_cell.length_c   1.000
_cell.angle_alpha   90.00
_cell.angle_beta   90.00
_cell.angle_gamma   90.00
#
_symmetry.space_group_name_H-M   'P 1'
#
loop_
_entity.id
_entity.type
_entity.pdbx_description
1 polymer ?
#
loop_
_entity_poly.entity_id
_entity_poly.type
_entity_poly.pdbx_seq_one_letter_code
_entity_poly.pdbx_strand_id
1 'polypeptide(L)'
;MLELLTSTDAWIAFITLTALELVLGIDNIIFISILVDRLPEKRREFGRRLGLFLAMFMRIALLSVLSWLIGLTAPLFTILQQEISGRDLILIGGGLFLLWKSTKEIHHLLEGEREGVTKQLQSGFSAVIMQIMLVDLVFSLDSIITAVGMVDKLPVMIAAVVASVGLMMAFATPIGQFVSGHPTIKMLALSFLVVVGVVLIADGFGHHVPKGYIYFAMAFSVCVEMLNMRLRRRLIPAPEALTPTTEQDTAEKPQPTAPSESNDTLSEKKNENRAPG
;
A
#
# COMPACT_ATOMS: atom_id res chain seq x y z
N MET A 1 -37.78 -14.95 9.78
CA MET A 1 -36.74 -14.10 10.41
C MET A 1 -36.38 -14.54 11.82
N LEU A 2 -37.32 -14.87 12.71
CA LEU A 2 -36.98 -15.38 14.05
C LEU A 2 -36.27 -16.75 14.02
N GLU A 3 -36.59 -17.63 13.06
CA GLU A 3 -35.88 -18.92 12.88
C GLU A 3 -34.38 -18.78 12.57
N LEU A 4 -33.95 -17.69 11.93
CA LEU A 4 -32.53 -17.42 11.66
C LEU A 4 -31.74 -17.15 12.95
N LEU A 5 -32.38 -16.50 13.92
CA LEU A 5 -31.75 -16.14 15.19
C LEU A 5 -31.61 -17.35 16.12
N THR A 6 -32.45 -18.37 15.95
CA THR A 6 -32.46 -19.60 16.75
C THR A 6 -31.75 -20.78 16.09
N SER A 7 -31.42 -20.71 14.79
CA SER A 7 -30.76 -21.82 14.09
C SER A 7 -29.24 -21.79 14.28
N THR A 8 -28.68 -22.88 14.78
CA THR A 8 -27.23 -23.06 14.95
C THR A 8 -26.47 -22.91 13.62
N ASP A 9 -27.03 -23.42 12.52
CA ASP A 9 -26.40 -23.36 11.19
C ASP A 9 -26.24 -21.92 10.68
N ALA A 10 -27.21 -21.04 10.95
CA ALA A 10 -27.09 -19.63 10.54
C ALA A 10 -26.00 -18.89 11.31
N TRP A 11 -25.80 -19.22 12.59
CA TRP A 11 -24.71 -18.65 13.40
C TRP A 11 -23.35 -19.16 12.95
N ILE A 12 -23.22 -20.46 12.63
CA ILE A 12 -21.98 -21.02 12.08
C ILE A 12 -21.66 -20.37 10.74
N ALA A 13 -22.64 -20.26 9.84
CA ALA A 13 -22.50 -19.58 8.56
C ALA A 13 -22.11 -18.11 8.73
N PHE A 14 -22.79 -17.37 9.62
CA PHE A 14 -22.48 -15.98 9.94
C PHE A 14 -21.04 -15.80 10.43
N ILE A 15 -20.61 -16.62 11.40
CA ILE A 15 -19.26 -16.54 11.97
C ILE A 15 -18.22 -16.88 10.90
N THR A 16 -18.46 -17.94 10.12
CA THR A 16 -17.55 -18.37 9.05
C THR A 16 -17.42 -17.30 7.97
N LEU A 17 -18.54 -16.75 7.50
CA LEU A 17 -18.54 -15.65 6.53
C LEU A 17 -17.85 -14.41 7.08
N THR A 18 -18.16 -14.01 8.31
CA THR A 18 -17.53 -12.85 8.95
C THR A 18 -16.02 -13.04 9.06
N ALA A 19 -15.57 -14.25 9.42
CA ALA A 19 -14.14 -14.57 9.51
C ALA A 19 -13.45 -14.54 8.14
N LEU A 20 -14.06 -15.14 7.11
CA LEU A 20 -13.51 -15.13 5.75
C LEU A 20 -13.46 -13.71 5.19
N GLU A 21 -14.51 -12.92 5.38
CA GLU A 21 -14.54 -11.53 4.94
C GLU A 21 -13.56 -10.64 5.70
N LEU A 22 -13.29 -10.94 6.97
CA LEU A 22 -12.28 -10.20 7.74
C LEU A 22 -10.88 -10.51 7.23
N VAL A 23 -10.55 -11.80 7.05
CA VAL A 23 -9.25 -12.23 6.50
C VAL A 23 -9.02 -11.61 5.12
N LEU A 24 -10.04 -11.64 4.27
CA LEU A 24 -10.04 -11.02 2.94
C LEU A 24 -10.07 -9.49 2.98
N GLY A 25 -10.72 -8.90 3.99
CA GLY A 25 -10.90 -7.47 4.13
C GLY A 25 -9.66 -6.72 4.61
N ILE A 26 -8.70 -7.42 5.22
CA ILE A 26 -7.42 -6.85 5.64
C ILE A 26 -6.67 -6.24 4.45
N ASP A 27 -6.69 -6.89 3.29
CA ASP A 27 -6.04 -6.35 2.09
C ASP A 27 -6.74 -5.08 1.58
N ASN A 28 -8.08 -5.02 1.66
CA ASN A 28 -8.85 -3.83 1.28
C ASN A 28 -8.55 -2.62 2.18
N ILE A 29 -8.43 -2.80 3.49
CA ILE A 29 -8.10 -1.69 4.41
C ILE A 29 -6.66 -1.20 4.23
N ILE A 30 -5.71 -2.10 3.93
CA ILE A 30 -4.34 -1.74 3.60
C ILE A 30 -4.32 -0.92 2.31
N PHE A 31 -5.03 -1.35 1.28
CA PHE A 31 -5.09 -0.63 0.01
C PHE A 31 -5.77 0.74 0.13
N ILE A 32 -6.88 0.83 0.86
CA ILE A 32 -7.51 2.11 1.21
C ILE A 32 -6.50 3.03 1.89
N SER A 33 -5.69 2.50 2.80
CA SER A 33 -4.67 3.28 3.50
C SER A 33 -3.58 3.82 2.55
N ILE A 34 -3.15 3.02 1.57
CA ILE A 34 -2.18 3.44 0.54
C ILE A 34 -2.76 4.57 -0.32
N LEU A 35 -4.00 4.43 -0.79
CA LEU A 35 -4.64 5.46 -1.63
C LEU A 35 -4.85 6.77 -0.86
N VAL A 36 -5.26 6.67 0.40
CA VAL A 36 -5.56 7.82 1.25
C VAL A 36 -4.30 8.57 1.65
N ASP A 37 -3.12 7.96 1.65
CA ASP A 37 -1.85 8.66 1.91
C ASP A 37 -1.57 9.80 0.93
N ARG A 38 -2.21 9.78 -0.26
CA ARG A 38 -2.17 10.87 -1.25
C ARG A 38 -2.97 12.11 -0.83
N LEU A 39 -3.82 11.99 0.18
CA LEU A 39 -4.56 13.12 0.75
C LEU A 39 -3.72 13.87 1.79
N PRO A 40 -3.99 15.16 2.00
CA PRO A 40 -3.41 15.92 3.12
C PRO A 40 -3.66 15.20 4.45
N GLU A 41 -2.68 15.20 5.35
CA GLU A 41 -2.71 14.45 6.61
C GLU A 41 -4.01 14.63 7.40
N LYS A 42 -4.50 15.88 7.47
CA LYS A 42 -5.75 16.25 8.15
C LYS A 42 -7.00 15.55 7.61
N ARG A 43 -6.98 15.08 6.35
CA ARG A 43 -8.10 14.40 5.68
C ARG A 43 -7.93 12.89 5.60
N ARG A 44 -6.77 12.33 5.97
CA ARG A 44 -6.48 10.91 5.80
C ARG A 44 -7.40 10.03 6.65
N GLU A 45 -7.59 10.36 7.92
CA GLU A 45 -8.47 9.55 8.77
C GLU A 45 -9.92 9.57 8.28
N PHE A 46 -10.44 10.76 7.95
CA PHE A 46 -11.77 10.90 7.39
C PHE A 46 -11.91 10.15 6.06
N GLY A 47 -10.91 10.26 5.17
CA GLY A 47 -10.87 9.54 3.89
C GLY A 47 -10.91 8.02 4.06
N ARG A 48 -10.16 7.47 5.02
CA ARG A 48 -10.19 6.03 5.34
C ARG A 48 -11.57 5.58 5.81
N ARG A 49 -12.15 6.27 6.80
CA ARG A 49 -13.45 5.91 7.37
C ARG A 49 -14.58 6.07 6.35
N LEU A 50 -14.58 7.16 5.58
CA LEU A 50 -15.56 7.39 4.52
C LEU A 50 -15.41 6.37 3.39
N GLY A 51 -14.19 6.06 2.99
CA GLY A 51 -13.90 5.03 1.99
C GLY A 51 -14.42 3.66 2.43
N LEU A 52 -14.14 3.24 3.66
CA LEU A 52 -14.66 1.99 4.23
C LEU A 52 -16.19 1.97 4.33
N PHE A 53 -16.79 3.09 4.75
CA PHE A 53 -18.24 3.22 4.84
C PHE A 53 -18.88 3.07 3.46
N LEU A 54 -18.39 3.81 2.45
CA LEU A 54 -18.90 3.72 1.08
C LEU A 54 -18.65 2.33 0.45
N ALA A 55 -17.49 1.72 0.73
CA ALA A 55 -17.18 0.35 0.31
C ALA A 55 -18.19 -0.66 0.88
N MET A 56 -18.61 -0.52 2.14
CA MET A 56 -19.66 -1.36 2.73
C MET A 56 -20.97 -1.29 1.94
N PHE A 57 -21.44 -0.09 1.60
CA PHE A 57 -22.67 0.06 0.82
C PHE A 57 -22.52 -0.52 -0.58
N MET A 58 -21.37 -0.31 -1.23
CA MET A 58 -21.07 -0.90 -2.53
C MET A 58 -21.09 -2.43 -2.46
N ARG A 59 -20.50 -3.03 -1.42
CA ARG A 59 -20.54 -4.49 -1.18
C ARG A 59 -21.96 -5.00 -1.00
N ILE A 60 -22.76 -4.35 -0.16
CA ILE A 60 -24.16 -4.76 0.07
C ILE A 60 -24.98 -4.62 -1.22
N ALA A 61 -24.79 -3.54 -1.97
CA ALA A 61 -25.45 -3.34 -3.24
C ALA A 61 -25.05 -4.41 -4.26
N LEU A 62 -23.75 -4.68 -4.41
CA LEU A 62 -23.24 -5.70 -5.31
C LEU A 62 -23.75 -7.09 -4.93
N LEU A 63 -23.74 -7.43 -3.64
CA LEU A 63 -24.26 -8.68 -3.11
C LEU A 63 -25.77 -8.84 -3.36
N SER A 64 -26.54 -7.76 -3.21
CA SER A 64 -27.98 -7.77 -3.53
C SER A 64 -28.23 -7.95 -5.03
N VAL A 65 -27.42 -7.30 -5.89
CA VAL A 65 -27.48 -7.47 -7.35
C VAL A 65 -27.12 -8.90 -7.73
N LEU A 66 -26.03 -9.46 -7.22
CA LEU A 66 -25.61 -10.83 -7.53
C LEU A 66 -26.59 -11.89 -7.02
N SER A 67 -27.11 -11.71 -5.80
CA SER A 67 -28.10 -12.63 -5.23
C SER A 67 -29.43 -12.62 -5.99
N TRP A 68 -29.79 -11.48 -6.60
CA TRP A 68 -30.97 -11.38 -7.46
C TRP A 68 -30.69 -11.86 -8.88
N LEU A 69 -29.44 -11.73 -9.34
CA LEU A 69 -29.00 -12.00 -10.69
C LEU A 69 -28.27 -13.35 -10.77
N ILE A 70 -29.06 -14.43 -10.69
CA ILE A 70 -28.65 -15.82 -10.99
C ILE A 70 -28.03 -15.94 -12.41
N GLY A 71 -28.23 -14.93 -13.28
CA GLY A 71 -27.78 -14.91 -14.66
C GLY A 71 -26.36 -14.42 -14.94
N LEU A 72 -25.59 -13.86 -13.99
CA LEU A 72 -24.21 -13.43 -14.31
C LEU A 72 -23.26 -14.60 -14.59
N THR A 73 -23.58 -15.78 -14.06
CA THR A 73 -22.88 -17.04 -14.35
C THR A 73 -23.39 -17.73 -15.61
N ALA A 74 -24.47 -17.24 -16.22
CA ALA A 74 -24.91 -17.76 -17.51
C ALA A 74 -23.94 -17.31 -18.61
N PRO A 75 -23.61 -18.19 -19.56
CA PRO A 75 -22.70 -17.85 -20.65
C PRO A 75 -23.32 -16.77 -21.55
N LEU A 76 -22.62 -15.66 -21.75
CA LEU A 76 -23.04 -14.56 -22.61
C LEU A 76 -22.66 -14.81 -24.08
N PHE A 77 -21.49 -15.41 -24.30
CA PHE A 77 -20.98 -15.76 -25.63
C PHE A 77 -19.90 -16.85 -25.54
N THR A 78 -19.72 -17.59 -26.62
CA THR A 78 -18.69 -18.65 -26.72
C THR A 78 -17.59 -18.18 -27.68
N ILE A 79 -16.35 -18.07 -27.19
CA ILE A 79 -15.17 -17.79 -28.02
C ILE A 79 -14.22 -18.98 -27.89
N LEU A 80 -13.78 -19.56 -29.01
CA LEU A 80 -12.82 -20.68 -29.03
C LEU A 80 -13.23 -21.87 -28.12
N GLN A 81 -14.53 -22.22 -28.08
CA GLN A 81 -15.13 -23.24 -27.19
C GLN A 81 -15.08 -22.92 -25.69
N GLN A 82 -14.67 -21.73 -25.27
CA GLN A 82 -14.90 -21.25 -23.90
C GLN A 82 -16.18 -20.42 -23.82
N GLU A 83 -17.07 -20.84 -22.94
CA GLU A 83 -18.25 -20.11 -22.52
C GLU A 83 -17.84 -19.00 -21.56
N ILE A 84 -18.01 -17.74 -21.98
CA ILE A 84 -17.64 -16.58 -21.18
C ILE A 84 -18.91 -15.95 -20.60
N SER A 85 -18.97 -15.90 -19.27
CA SER A 85 -20.09 -15.31 -18.53
C SER A 85 -19.85 -13.84 -18.16
N GLY A 86 -20.89 -13.14 -17.71
CA GLY A 86 -20.76 -11.75 -17.26
C GLY A 86 -19.80 -11.61 -16.09
N ARG A 87 -19.78 -12.62 -15.20
CA ARG A 87 -18.79 -12.74 -14.13
C ARG A 87 -17.36 -12.72 -14.68
N ASP A 88 -17.09 -13.52 -15.71
CA ASP A 88 -15.74 -13.71 -16.23
C ASP A 88 -15.16 -12.43 -16.83
N LEU A 89 -15.98 -11.65 -17.55
CA LEU A 89 -15.55 -10.33 -18.07
C LEU A 89 -15.16 -9.39 -16.94
N ILE A 90 -15.93 -9.39 -15.86
CA ILE A 90 -15.66 -8.49 -14.74
C ILE A 90 -14.41 -8.94 -13.98
N LEU A 91 -14.19 -10.25 -13.79
CA LEU A 91 -12.97 -10.78 -13.19
C LEU A 91 -11.72 -10.46 -14.03
N ILE A 92 -11.78 -10.69 -15.36
CA ILE A 92 -10.68 -10.37 -16.28
C ILE A 92 -10.42 -8.87 -16.32
N GLY A 93 -11.46 -8.06 -16.50
CA GLY A 93 -11.34 -6.60 -16.55
C GLY A 93 -10.85 -6.01 -15.24
N GLY A 94 -11.36 -6.50 -14.12
CA GLY A 94 -10.92 -6.12 -12.78
C GLY A 94 -9.47 -6.50 -12.52
N GLY A 95 -9.07 -7.73 -12.86
CA GLY A 95 -7.69 -8.19 -12.73
C GLY A 95 -6.72 -7.38 -13.58
N LEU A 96 -7.07 -7.06 -14.83
CA LEU A 96 -6.27 -6.21 -15.70
C LEU A 96 -6.13 -4.78 -15.14
N PHE A 97 -7.22 -4.23 -14.61
CA PHE A 97 -7.21 -2.94 -13.92
C PHE A 97 -6.28 -2.95 -12.68
N LEU A 98 -6.32 -4.01 -11.87
CA LEU A 98 -5.43 -4.16 -10.72
C LEU A 98 -3.96 -4.23 -11.17
N LEU A 99 -3.63 -5.04 -12.19
CA LEU A 99 -2.26 -5.13 -12.72
C LEU A 99 -1.73 -3.77 -13.17
N TRP A 100 -2.51 -3.06 -13.98
CA TRP A 100 -2.14 -1.73 -14.45
C TRP A 100 -1.95 -0.75 -13.29
N LYS A 101 -2.90 -0.73 -12.35
CA LYS A 101 -2.88 0.21 -11.23
C LYS A 101 -1.74 -0.08 -10.26
N SER A 102 -1.52 -1.33 -9.89
CA SER A 102 -0.43 -1.74 -9.00
C SER A 102 0.92 -1.46 -9.61
N THR A 103 1.12 -1.79 -10.90
CA THR A 103 2.40 -1.54 -11.58
C THR A 103 2.73 -0.05 -11.58
N LYS A 104 1.74 0.80 -11.87
CA LYS A 104 1.91 2.26 -11.82
C LYS A 104 2.22 2.75 -10.39
N GLU A 105 1.60 2.16 -9.37
CA GLU A 105 1.86 2.52 -7.98
C GLU A 105 3.26 2.12 -7.52
N ILE A 106 3.68 0.90 -7.87
CA ILE A 106 5.02 0.37 -7.60
C ILE A 106 6.08 1.27 -8.25
N HIS A 107 5.87 1.65 -9.52
CA HIS A 107 6.77 2.54 -10.24
C HIS A 107 6.93 3.89 -9.52
N HIS A 108 5.82 4.52 -9.14
CA HIS A 108 5.84 5.77 -8.38
C HIS A 108 6.55 5.66 -7.03
N LEU A 109 6.38 4.54 -6.30
CA LEU A 109 7.07 4.32 -5.04
C LEU A 109 8.58 4.12 -5.22
N LEU A 110 9.00 3.49 -6.32
CA LEU A 110 10.41 3.20 -6.62
C LEU A 110 11.18 4.41 -7.16
N GLU A 111 10.52 5.30 -7.92
CA GLU A 111 11.16 6.51 -8.45
C GLU A 111 11.53 7.52 -7.35
N GLY A 112 10.96 7.37 -6.14
CA GLY A 112 11.17 8.27 -5.01
C GLY A 112 10.59 9.66 -5.28
N GLU A 113 10.43 10.47 -4.24
CA GLU A 113 9.93 11.85 -4.32
C GLU A 113 10.92 12.82 -5.02
N ARG A 114 11.59 12.40 -6.09
CA ARG A 114 12.52 13.20 -6.90
C ARG A 114 11.87 13.97 -8.05
N GLU A 115 10.54 13.93 -8.17
CA GLU A 115 9.82 14.95 -8.95
C GLU A 115 9.47 16.12 -8.03
N GLY A 116 10.38 17.10 -7.98
CA GLY A 116 10.26 18.28 -7.14
C GLY A 116 9.00 19.09 -7.44
N VAL A 117 8.32 19.54 -6.38
CA VAL A 117 7.58 20.82 -6.14
C VAL A 117 6.70 21.39 -7.27
N THR A 118 6.52 20.70 -8.39
CA THR A 118 5.82 21.19 -9.57
C THR A 118 4.48 20.50 -9.59
N LYS A 119 3.57 21.03 -8.77
CA LYS A 119 2.13 20.81 -8.90
C LYS A 119 1.77 19.33 -9.05
N GLN A 120 2.18 18.49 -8.09
CA GLN A 120 1.41 17.27 -7.83
C GLN A 120 -0.03 17.73 -7.72
N LEU A 121 -0.86 17.42 -8.72
CA LEU A 121 -2.30 17.48 -8.58
C LEU A 121 -2.57 16.64 -7.34
N GLN A 122 -2.75 17.28 -6.18
CA GLN A 122 -3.29 16.61 -5.02
C GLN A 122 -4.54 15.94 -5.56
N SER A 123 -4.47 14.62 -5.68
CA SER A 123 -5.56 13.82 -6.21
C SER A 123 -6.80 14.29 -5.48
N GLY A 124 -7.75 14.85 -6.23
CA GLY A 124 -8.93 15.44 -5.62
C GLY A 124 -9.53 14.44 -4.63
N PHE A 125 -10.03 14.92 -3.49
CA PHE A 125 -10.59 14.03 -2.47
C PHE A 125 -11.59 13.03 -3.09
N SER A 126 -12.43 13.51 -4.00
CA SER A 126 -13.36 12.68 -4.79
C SER A 126 -12.65 11.64 -5.67
N ALA A 127 -11.54 11.98 -6.32
CA ALA A 127 -10.78 11.03 -7.15
C ALA A 127 -10.18 9.89 -6.32
N VAL A 128 -9.70 10.17 -5.09
CA VAL A 128 -9.22 9.13 -4.17
C VAL A 128 -10.37 8.22 -3.75
N ILE A 129 -11.52 8.80 -3.37
CA ILE A 129 -12.71 8.01 -2.99
C ILE A 129 -13.20 7.15 -4.16
N MET A 130 -13.23 7.68 -5.38
CA MET A 130 -13.59 6.90 -6.58
C MET A 130 -12.61 5.75 -6.84
N GLN A 131 -11.31 5.96 -6.64
CA GLN A 131 -10.32 4.89 -6.76
C GLN A 131 -10.51 3.80 -5.70
N ILE A 132 -10.82 4.20 -4.47
CA ILE A 132 -11.16 3.25 -3.39
C ILE A 132 -12.37 2.41 -3.81
N MET A 133 -13.45 3.05 -4.25
CA MET A 133 -14.67 2.36 -4.66
C MET A 133 -14.44 1.41 -5.84
N LEU A 134 -13.63 1.82 -6.82
CA LEU A 134 -13.35 0.99 -7.99
C LEU A 134 -12.52 -0.24 -7.64
N VAL A 135 -11.51 -0.08 -6.78
CA VAL A 135 -10.67 -1.21 -6.36
C VAL A 135 -11.43 -2.12 -5.39
N ASP A 136 -12.22 -1.56 -4.47
CA ASP A 136 -13.10 -2.35 -3.60
C ASP A 136 -14.14 -3.11 -4.41
N LEU A 137 -14.69 -2.53 -5.50
CA LEU A 137 -15.59 -3.25 -6.40
C LEU A 137 -14.91 -4.50 -6.98
N VAL A 138 -13.68 -4.39 -7.46
CA VAL A 138 -12.94 -5.52 -8.02
C VAL A 138 -12.66 -6.60 -6.97
N PHE A 139 -12.20 -6.22 -5.77
CA PHE A 139 -11.94 -7.18 -4.68
C PHE A 139 -13.22 -7.78 -4.09
N SER A 140 -14.30 -6.99 -4.03
CA SER A 140 -15.57 -7.43 -3.46
C SER A 140 -16.26 -8.47 -4.34
N LEU A 141 -16.07 -8.42 -5.66
CA LEU A 141 -16.63 -9.41 -6.57
C LEU A 141 -16.13 -10.83 -6.24
N ASP A 142 -14.83 -11.01 -6.08
CA ASP A 142 -14.28 -12.34 -5.79
C ASP A 142 -14.74 -12.90 -4.44
N SER A 143 -14.72 -12.05 -3.42
CA SER A 143 -15.17 -12.42 -2.07
C SER A 143 -16.69 -12.69 -2.01
N ILE A 144 -17.51 -11.88 -2.69
CA ILE A 144 -18.97 -12.06 -2.76
C ILE A 144 -19.33 -13.31 -3.57
N ILE A 145 -18.67 -13.57 -4.70
CA ILE A 145 -18.92 -14.80 -5.50
C ILE A 145 -18.65 -16.04 -4.66
N THR A 146 -17.59 -16.03 -3.86
CA THR A 146 -17.29 -17.11 -2.92
C THR A 146 -18.38 -17.24 -1.86
N ALA A 147 -18.82 -16.13 -1.27
CA ALA A 147 -19.85 -16.11 -0.23
C ALA A 147 -21.21 -16.63 -0.73
N VAL A 148 -21.64 -16.18 -1.91
CA VAL A 148 -22.89 -16.62 -2.57
C VAL A 148 -22.82 -18.13 -2.89
N GLY A 149 -21.64 -18.67 -3.18
CA GLY A 149 -21.46 -20.11 -3.37
C GLY A 149 -21.45 -20.95 -2.07
N MET A 150 -21.40 -20.33 -0.89
CA MET A 150 -21.31 -21.02 0.41
C MET A 150 -22.62 -20.95 1.22
N VAL A 151 -23.42 -19.90 1.09
CA VAL A 151 -24.60 -19.67 1.95
C VAL A 151 -25.76 -19.06 1.17
N ASP A 152 -26.90 -19.76 1.14
CA ASP A 152 -28.09 -19.34 0.38
C ASP A 152 -28.92 -18.22 1.04
N LYS A 153 -28.54 -17.79 2.25
CA LYS A 153 -29.32 -16.82 3.05
C LYS A 153 -28.73 -15.42 2.94
N LEU A 154 -29.29 -14.62 2.03
CA LEU A 154 -28.92 -13.21 1.81
C LEU A 154 -28.79 -12.38 3.11
N PRO A 155 -29.72 -12.45 4.09
CA PRO A 155 -29.59 -11.68 5.33
C PRO A 155 -28.36 -12.05 6.18
N VAL A 156 -27.92 -13.32 6.14
CA VAL A 156 -26.73 -13.79 6.87
C VAL A 156 -25.47 -13.21 6.25
N MET A 157 -25.40 -13.18 4.92
CA MET A 157 -24.28 -12.57 4.21
C MET A 157 -24.20 -11.06 4.45
N ILE A 158 -25.33 -10.33 4.36
CA ILE A 158 -25.35 -8.89 4.65
C ILE A 158 -24.90 -8.62 6.09
N ALA A 159 -25.38 -9.41 7.05
CA ALA A 159 -24.97 -9.27 8.44
C ALA A 159 -23.45 -9.49 8.60
N ALA A 160 -22.88 -10.49 7.93
CA ALA A 160 -21.45 -10.76 7.94
C ALA A 160 -20.63 -9.56 7.40
N VAL A 161 -21.04 -9.00 6.25
CA VAL A 161 -20.42 -7.79 5.65
C VAL A 161 -20.43 -6.63 6.63
N VAL A 162 -21.59 -6.35 7.23
CA VAL A 162 -21.73 -5.24 8.17
C VAL A 162 -20.88 -5.47 9.43
N ALA A 163 -20.87 -6.69 9.97
CA ALA A 163 -20.08 -7.03 11.16
C ALA A 163 -18.57 -6.94 10.87
N SER A 164 -18.12 -7.50 9.75
CA SER A 164 -16.72 -7.48 9.31
C SER A 164 -16.23 -6.05 9.06
N VAL A 165 -17.00 -5.25 8.31
CA VAL A 165 -16.64 -3.84 8.07
C VAL A 165 -16.67 -3.02 9.35
N GLY A 166 -17.65 -3.23 10.25
CA GLY A 166 -17.68 -2.58 11.55
C GLY A 166 -16.40 -2.84 12.37
N LEU A 167 -15.90 -4.09 12.35
CA LEU A 167 -14.64 -4.44 12.99
C LEU A 167 -13.43 -3.79 12.29
N MET A 168 -13.40 -3.79 10.96
CA MET A 168 -12.35 -3.11 10.18
C MET A 168 -12.31 -1.60 10.46
N MET A 169 -13.46 -0.95 10.61
CA MET A 169 -13.53 0.48 10.95
C MET A 169 -12.90 0.76 12.31
N ALA A 170 -13.04 -0.15 13.29
CA ALA A 170 -12.39 -0.01 14.59
C ALA A 170 -10.85 -0.06 14.49
N PHE A 171 -10.31 -0.84 13.54
CA PHE A 171 -8.87 -0.97 13.31
C PHE A 171 -8.33 -0.08 12.17
N ALA A 172 -9.16 0.71 11.50
CA ALA A 172 -8.78 1.49 10.32
C ALA A 172 -7.68 2.51 10.57
N THR A 173 -7.77 3.24 11.68
CA THR A 173 -6.75 4.23 12.04
C THR A 173 -5.39 3.59 12.37
N PRO A 174 -5.28 2.61 13.28
CA PRO A 174 -3.98 2.00 13.61
C PRO A 174 -3.37 1.24 12.43
N ILE A 175 -4.16 0.47 11.66
CA ILE A 175 -3.67 -0.20 10.45
C ILE A 175 -3.18 0.84 9.45
N GLY A 176 -3.95 1.91 9.24
CA GLY A 176 -3.58 2.97 8.33
C GLY A 176 -2.26 3.64 8.71
N GLN A 177 -2.09 4.03 9.97
CA GLN A 177 -0.84 4.62 10.46
C GLN A 177 0.35 3.66 10.32
N PHE A 178 0.14 2.38 10.60
CA PHE A 178 1.16 1.35 10.44
C PHE A 178 1.62 1.21 8.99
N VAL A 179 0.68 1.13 8.04
CA VAL A 179 0.97 1.04 6.60
C VAL A 179 1.63 2.33 6.10
N SER A 180 1.13 3.50 6.51
CA SER A 180 1.69 4.80 6.11
C SER A 180 3.17 4.95 6.51
N GLY A 181 3.52 4.47 7.71
CA GLY A 181 4.86 4.57 8.30
C GLY A 181 5.88 3.53 7.84
N HIS A 182 5.46 2.50 7.09
CA HIS A 182 6.36 1.41 6.67
C HIS A 182 6.31 1.20 5.14
N PRO A 183 7.24 1.79 4.37
CA PRO A 183 7.26 1.68 2.91
C PRO A 183 7.31 0.24 2.39
N THR A 184 8.01 -0.66 3.08
CA THR A 184 8.09 -2.08 2.72
C THR A 184 6.73 -2.78 2.83
N ILE A 185 5.89 -2.41 3.81
CA ILE A 185 4.52 -2.90 3.93
C ILE A 185 3.66 -2.42 2.75
N LYS A 186 3.84 -1.16 2.30
CA LYS A 186 3.15 -0.65 1.09
C LYS A 186 3.55 -1.44 -0.14
N MET A 187 4.86 -1.68 -0.34
CA MET A 187 5.37 -2.47 -1.45
C MET A 187 4.85 -3.91 -1.44
N LEU A 188 4.81 -4.54 -0.27
CA LEU A 188 4.28 -5.88 -0.07
C LEU A 188 2.79 -5.94 -0.44
N ALA A 189 1.98 -4.98 0.02
CA ALA A 189 0.56 -4.91 -0.31
C ALA A 189 0.29 -4.68 -1.81
N LEU A 190 1.07 -3.82 -2.47
CA LEU A 190 0.94 -3.62 -3.92
C LEU A 190 1.37 -4.86 -4.71
N SER A 191 2.35 -5.60 -4.21
CA SER A 191 2.76 -6.88 -4.78
C SER A 191 1.65 -7.93 -4.66
N PHE A 192 0.93 -7.98 -3.53
CA PHE A 192 -0.27 -8.83 -3.41
C PHE A 192 -1.37 -8.42 -4.37
N LEU A 193 -1.58 -7.12 -4.60
CA LEU A 193 -2.56 -6.65 -5.56
C LEU A 193 -2.20 -7.06 -7.01
N VAL A 194 -0.91 -7.17 -7.34
CA VAL A 194 -0.47 -7.79 -8.61
C VAL A 194 -0.86 -9.27 -8.65
N VAL A 195 -0.53 -10.03 -7.60
CA VAL A 195 -0.85 -11.47 -7.52
C VAL A 195 -2.35 -11.70 -7.63
N VAL A 196 -3.17 -10.96 -6.88
CA VAL A 196 -4.62 -11.04 -6.98
C VAL A 196 -5.09 -10.66 -8.37
N GLY A 197 -4.54 -9.62 -8.99
CA GLY A 197 -4.83 -9.26 -10.38
C GLY A 197 -4.62 -10.41 -11.36
N VAL A 198 -3.50 -11.15 -11.24
CA VAL A 198 -3.23 -12.35 -12.04
C VAL A 198 -4.24 -13.46 -11.74
N VAL A 199 -4.54 -13.71 -10.46
CA VAL A 199 -5.49 -14.76 -10.05
C VAL A 199 -6.90 -14.47 -10.56
N LEU A 200 -7.38 -13.22 -10.52
CA LEU A 200 -8.69 -12.85 -11.06
C LEU A 200 -8.78 -13.08 -12.56
N ILE A 201 -7.70 -12.76 -13.30
CA ILE A 201 -7.64 -13.06 -14.73
C ILE A 201 -7.69 -14.58 -14.96
N ALA A 202 -6.92 -15.35 -14.20
CA ALA A 202 -6.93 -16.80 -14.30
C ALA A 202 -8.31 -17.41 -14.00
N ASP A 203 -8.94 -16.98 -12.90
CA ASP A 203 -10.29 -17.41 -12.51
C ASP A 203 -11.32 -17.04 -13.58
N GLY A 204 -11.21 -15.86 -14.20
CA GLY A 204 -12.08 -15.44 -15.31
C GLY A 204 -11.88 -16.22 -16.61
N PHE A 205 -10.75 -16.90 -16.80
CA PHE A 205 -10.54 -17.88 -17.88
C PHE A 205 -10.92 -19.31 -17.45
N GLY A 206 -11.50 -19.49 -16.26
CA GLY A 206 -11.88 -20.78 -15.70
C GLY A 206 -10.74 -21.54 -15.00
N HIS A 207 -9.53 -20.97 -14.96
CA HIS A 207 -8.39 -21.54 -14.26
C HIS A 207 -8.43 -21.17 -12.78
N HIS A 208 -9.15 -21.97 -12.01
CA HIS A 208 -9.35 -21.74 -10.58
C HIS A 208 -8.05 -21.97 -9.79
N VAL A 209 -7.50 -20.89 -9.23
CA VAL A 209 -6.34 -20.98 -8.34
C VAL A 209 -6.82 -21.20 -6.91
N PRO A 210 -6.34 -22.24 -6.19
CA PRO A 210 -6.75 -22.45 -4.81
C PRO A 210 -6.35 -21.26 -3.93
N LYS A 211 -7.36 -20.56 -3.40
CA LYS A 211 -7.18 -19.32 -2.64
C LYS A 211 -6.31 -19.49 -1.39
N GLY A 212 -6.33 -20.69 -0.80
CA GLY A 212 -5.47 -21.04 0.34
C GLY A 212 -3.98 -20.84 0.05
N TYR A 213 -3.51 -21.06 -1.18
CA TYR A 213 -2.11 -20.79 -1.55
C TYR A 213 -1.80 -19.30 -1.53
N ILE A 214 -2.73 -18.47 -2.01
CA ILE A 214 -2.57 -17.01 -2.01
C ILE A 214 -2.59 -16.50 -0.57
N TYR A 215 -3.55 -16.92 0.24
CA TYR A 215 -3.64 -16.49 1.65
C TYR A 215 -2.43 -16.94 2.46
N PHE A 216 -1.94 -18.17 2.23
CA PHE A 216 -0.72 -18.65 2.86
C PHE A 216 0.50 -17.82 2.45
N ALA A 217 0.66 -17.55 1.15
CA ALA A 217 1.75 -16.72 0.65
C ALA A 217 1.70 -15.30 1.24
N MET A 218 0.50 -14.74 1.38
CA MET A 218 0.31 -13.41 1.98
C MET A 218 0.67 -13.39 3.46
N ALA A 219 0.12 -14.32 4.24
CA ALA A 219 0.42 -14.45 5.67
C ALA A 219 1.92 -14.72 5.92
N PHE A 220 2.53 -15.61 5.13
CA PHE A 220 3.95 -15.92 5.20
C PHE A 220 4.81 -14.69 4.90
N SER A 221 4.51 -13.95 3.84
CA SER A 221 5.26 -12.76 3.45
C SER A 221 5.14 -11.64 4.50
N VAL A 222 3.97 -11.45 5.10
CA VAL A 222 3.79 -10.52 6.23
C VAL A 222 4.62 -10.96 7.44
N CYS A 223 4.64 -12.25 7.77
CA CYS A 223 5.47 -12.77 8.86
C CYS A 223 6.96 -12.51 8.60
N VAL A 224 7.45 -12.81 7.40
CA VAL A 224 8.83 -12.54 6.98
C VAL A 224 9.14 -11.05 7.06
N GLU A 225 8.22 -10.19 6.61
CA GLU A 225 8.41 -8.74 6.68
C GLU A 225 8.43 -8.23 8.13
N MET A 226 7.59 -8.77 9.02
CA MET A 226 7.66 -8.47 10.45
C MET A 226 9.00 -8.88 11.07
N LEU A 227 9.58 -10.01 10.65
CA LEU A 227 10.92 -10.43 11.06
C LEU A 227 12.00 -9.48 10.51
N ASN A 228 11.92 -9.11 9.23
CA ASN A 228 12.84 -8.16 8.59
C ASN A 228 12.84 -6.81 9.30
N MET A 229 11.64 -6.28 9.61
CA MET A 229 11.49 -5.03 10.36
C MET A 229 12.12 -5.13 11.76
N ARG A 230 11.96 -6.26 12.47
CA ARG A 230 12.59 -6.47 13.78
C ARG A 230 14.11 -6.55 13.68
N LEU A 231 14.64 -7.23 12.66
CA LEU A 231 16.08 -7.32 12.42
C LEU A 231 16.69 -5.96 12.08
N ARG A 232 16.04 -5.18 11.20
CA ARG A 232 16.53 -3.86 10.80
C ARG A 232 16.62 -2.88 11.96
N ARG A 233 15.69 -2.95 12.93
CA ARG A 233 15.76 -2.16 14.17
C ARG A 233 16.96 -2.51 15.05
N ARG A 234 17.48 -3.74 14.98
CA ARG A 234 18.66 -4.17 15.74
C ARG A 234 19.99 -3.86 15.06
N LEU A 235 19.99 -3.75 13.73
CA LEU A 235 21.21 -3.60 12.92
C LEU A 235 21.62 -2.15 12.65
N ILE A 236 20.79 -1.15 12.96
CA ILE A 236 21.17 0.27 12.88
C ILE A 236 21.76 0.66 14.25
N PRO A 237 23.10 0.80 14.39
CA PRO A 237 23.69 1.33 15.61
C PRO A 237 23.24 2.80 15.75
N ALA A 238 23.02 3.26 16.99
CA ALA A 238 22.84 4.69 17.25
C ALA A 238 24.01 5.46 16.62
N PRO A 239 23.79 6.65 16.02
CA PRO A 239 24.89 7.46 15.51
C PRO A 239 25.85 7.66 16.68
N GLU A 240 27.06 7.13 16.53
CA GLU A 240 28.16 7.38 17.46
C GLU A 240 28.25 8.90 17.60
N ALA A 241 27.92 9.41 18.79
CA ALA A 241 27.92 10.82 19.05
C ALA A 241 29.32 11.31 18.70
N LEU A 242 29.44 12.14 17.66
CA LEU A 242 30.65 12.85 17.32
C LEU A 242 31.06 13.61 18.59
N THR A 243 31.97 13.04 19.37
CA THR A 243 32.60 13.73 20.48
C THR A 243 33.20 15.00 19.89
N PRO A 244 32.81 16.20 20.37
CA PRO A 244 33.46 17.41 19.92
C PRO A 244 34.92 17.29 20.37
N THR A 245 35.83 17.26 19.41
CA THR A 245 37.25 17.42 19.68
C THR A 245 37.38 18.79 20.34
N THR A 246 37.57 18.80 21.66
CA THR A 246 37.89 20.01 22.41
C THR A 246 39.23 20.53 21.88
N GLU A 247 39.20 21.53 21.01
CA GLU A 247 40.34 22.41 20.76
C GLU A 247 40.63 23.21 22.03
N GLN A 248 41.38 22.62 22.95
CA GLN A 248 42.11 23.33 23.99
C GLN A 248 43.44 22.61 24.22
N ASP A 249 44.47 23.00 23.46
CA ASP A 249 45.76 23.28 24.08
C ASP A 249 46.58 24.25 23.23
N THR A 250 46.58 25.51 23.65
CA THR A 250 47.54 26.52 23.22
C THR A 250 48.49 26.73 24.39
N ALA A 251 49.68 26.12 24.37
CA ALA A 251 50.94 26.70 24.89
C ALA A 251 52.00 25.62 25.11
N GLU A 252 52.90 25.41 24.14
CA GLU A 252 54.33 25.41 24.45
C GLU A 252 55.17 25.55 23.17
N LYS A 253 56.00 26.59 23.14
CA LYS A 253 57.01 26.83 22.11
C LYS A 253 58.37 26.66 22.79
N PRO A 254 59.35 26.03 22.13
CA PRO A 254 60.63 26.73 21.98
C PRO A 254 61.10 26.78 20.53
N GLN A 255 61.77 27.88 20.24
CA GLN A 255 62.19 28.37 18.94
C GLN A 255 63.70 28.16 18.78
N PRO A 256 64.22 27.67 17.64
CA PRO A 256 65.65 27.76 17.36
C PRO A 256 65.98 29.08 16.65
N THR A 257 67.04 29.70 17.15
CA THR A 257 67.72 30.94 16.77
C THR A 257 68.24 30.97 15.32
N ALA A 258 68.11 32.11 14.65
CA ALA A 258 69.02 32.55 13.58
C ALA A 258 69.26 34.06 13.70
N PRO A 259 70.49 34.58 13.48
CA PRO A 259 70.86 35.94 13.83
C PRO A 259 70.47 36.97 12.77
N SER A 260 70.20 38.18 13.24
CA SER A 260 69.96 39.41 12.49
C SER A 260 71.20 39.91 11.76
N GLU A 261 71.06 40.27 10.47
CA GLU A 261 71.96 41.22 9.81
C GLU A 261 71.25 42.57 9.68
N SER A 262 71.83 43.57 10.31
CA SER A 262 71.50 44.99 10.25
C SER A 262 72.24 45.67 9.10
N ASN A 263 71.55 46.60 8.43
CA ASN A 263 72.08 47.54 7.43
C ASN A 263 73.44 48.15 7.79
N ASP A 264 74.34 48.26 6.80
CA ASP A 264 75.05 49.50 6.46
C ASP A 264 75.96 49.28 5.23
N THR A 265 75.73 50.01 4.13
CA THR A 265 76.69 50.93 3.48
C THR A 265 76.29 51.32 2.06
N LEU A 266 76.60 52.58 1.77
CA LEU A 266 76.39 53.40 0.58
C LEU A 266 76.91 52.84 -0.77
N SER A 267 76.37 53.47 -1.83
CA SER A 267 77.00 53.72 -3.15
C SER A 267 77.08 52.50 -4.07
N GLU A 268 76.86 52.57 -5.38
CA GLU A 268 76.87 53.65 -6.36
C GLU A 268 76.40 53.02 -7.67
N LYS A 269 75.69 53.78 -8.53
CA LYS A 269 75.74 53.66 -10.02
C LYS A 269 75.21 52.35 -10.63
N LYS A 270 74.57 52.30 -11.79
CA LYS A 270 74.31 53.25 -12.88
C LYS A 270 73.64 52.38 -13.95
N ASN A 271 72.59 52.93 -14.59
CA ASN A 271 72.16 52.59 -15.95
C ASN A 271 71.69 51.14 -16.22
N GLU A 272 70.75 50.85 -17.11
CA GLU A 272 70.02 51.62 -18.09
C GLU A 272 69.16 50.59 -18.85
N ASN A 273 68.10 51.13 -19.46
CA ASN A 273 67.42 50.60 -20.64
C ASN A 273 66.28 49.57 -20.52
N ARG A 274 65.09 50.14 -20.78
CA ARG A 274 64.18 49.82 -21.91
C ARG A 274 63.46 48.46 -21.88
N ALA A 275 62.22 48.52 -21.37
CA ALA A 275 60.93 48.38 -22.08
C ALA A 275 60.93 47.91 -23.57
N PRO A 276 59.74 47.61 -24.13
CA PRO A 276 58.81 46.51 -23.82
C PRO A 276 58.38 45.76 -25.11
N GLY A 277 57.65 44.66 -24.97
CA GLY A 277 57.00 43.96 -26.07
C GLY A 277 56.11 42.84 -25.57
#